data_AF-A0A4Y7PG68-F1
#
_entry.id   AF-A0A4Y7PG68-F1
#
_cell.length_a   1.000
_cell.length_b   1.000
_cell.length_c   1.000
_cell.angle_alpha   90.00
_cell.angle_beta   90.00
_cell.angle_gamma   90.00
#
_symmetry.space_group_name_H-M   'P 1'
#
loop_
_entity.id
_entity.type
_entity.pdbx_description
1 polymer ?
#
loop_
_entity_poly.entity_id
_entity_poly.type
_entity_poly.pdbx_seq_one_letter_code
_entity_poly.pdbx_strand_id
1 'polypeptide(L)'
;MPEPHSFSIKSLKLDIKGDVTMSYDVIRPLCGALSHLSPLKVDISCPPESLYYQDGTVTPYGSEIRICIAESTDILQLLAKLVQQCSIARSVYIEAPASYFSTYYLELGNWKSFSPLRYLRFHNCDGLTEEQVNRFAMSLLVDEADMNLQSLEFTSCRNISEDFLLNLGDVIGGKLKWSR
;
A
#
# COMPACT_ATOMS: atom_id res chain seq x y z
N MET A 1 -20.05 14.04 17.51
CA MET A 1 -18.59 14.03 17.24
C MET A 1 -18.36 14.84 15.96
N PRO A 2 -17.18 15.48 15.80
CA PRO A 2 -16.85 16.18 14.55
C PRO A 2 -16.90 15.22 13.36
N GLU A 3 -17.06 15.75 12.14
CA GLU A 3 -17.09 14.92 10.93
C GLU A 3 -15.74 14.23 10.69
N PRO A 4 -15.71 13.05 10.03
CA PRO A 4 -14.45 12.43 9.61
C PRO A 4 -13.60 13.38 8.77
N HIS A 5 -12.28 13.31 8.94
CA HIS A 5 -11.29 14.12 8.21
C HIS A 5 -11.45 15.65 8.34
N SER A 6 -12.16 16.12 9.37
CA SER A 6 -12.41 17.54 9.61
C SER A 6 -11.17 18.30 10.12
N PHE A 7 -10.17 17.61 10.67
CA PHE A 7 -8.95 18.23 11.19
C PHE A 7 -7.75 17.97 10.29
N SER A 8 -7.37 18.98 9.52
CA SER A 8 -6.14 18.94 8.72
C SER A 8 -4.90 18.99 9.61
N ILE A 9 -3.99 18.04 9.44
CA ILE A 9 -2.69 18.02 10.10
C ILE A 9 -1.57 17.75 9.09
N LYS A 10 -0.34 18.13 9.41
CA LYS A 10 0.80 17.92 8.49
C LYS A 10 1.23 16.47 8.40
N SER A 11 1.26 15.77 9.53
CA SER A 11 1.79 14.42 9.60
C SER A 11 1.17 13.63 10.75
N LEU A 12 0.95 12.34 10.53
CA LEU A 12 0.59 11.35 11.54
C LEU A 12 1.63 10.24 11.53
N LYS A 13 2.20 9.91 12.69
CA LYS A 13 3.07 8.75 12.87
C LYS A 13 2.47 7.84 13.92
N LEU A 14 2.34 6.56 13.61
CA LEU A 14 1.74 5.56 14.47
C LEU A 14 2.62 4.31 14.51
N ASP A 15 3.05 3.90 15.70
CA ASP A 15 3.82 2.67 15.92
C ASP A 15 3.04 1.82 16.94
N ILE A 16 2.37 0.78 16.45
CA ILE A 16 1.59 -0.16 17.26
C ILE A 16 2.43 -1.42 17.45
N LYS A 17 2.81 -1.66 18.70
CA LYS A 17 3.51 -2.86 19.14
C LYS A 17 2.59 -3.65 20.04
N GLY A 18 2.40 -4.93 19.73
CA GLY A 18 1.56 -5.81 20.53
C GLY A 18 1.12 -7.04 19.76
N ASP A 19 0.59 -8.01 20.49
CA ASP A 19 -0.07 -9.18 19.93
C ASP A 19 -1.50 -8.83 19.48
N VAL A 20 -2.05 -9.60 18.55
CA VAL A 20 -3.36 -9.45 17.91
C VAL A 20 -4.50 -9.33 18.94
N THR A 21 -4.30 -9.90 20.14
CA THR A 21 -5.21 -9.81 21.28
C THR A 21 -5.43 -8.38 21.80
N MET A 22 -4.50 -7.45 21.57
CA MET A 22 -4.63 -6.03 21.89
C MET A 22 -5.46 -5.24 20.87
N SER A 23 -5.79 -5.84 19.71
CA SER A 23 -6.36 -5.08 18.60
C SER A 23 -7.77 -4.57 18.87
N TYR A 24 -8.59 -5.31 19.62
CA TYR A 24 -9.99 -4.93 19.76
C TYR A 24 -10.22 -3.79 20.77
N ASP A 25 -9.62 -3.89 21.96
CA ASP A 25 -9.93 -2.95 23.05
C ASP A 25 -9.19 -1.62 22.92
N VAL A 26 -8.02 -1.62 22.26
CA VAL A 26 -7.14 -0.43 22.19
C VAL A 26 -7.10 0.17 20.79
N ILE A 27 -6.97 -0.65 19.75
CA ILE A 27 -6.77 -0.13 18.38
C ILE A 27 -8.09 0.44 17.84
N ARG A 28 -9.24 -0.17 18.15
CA ARG A 28 -10.52 0.34 17.66
C ARG A 28 -10.86 1.75 18.17
N PRO A 29 -10.80 2.07 19.48
CA PRO A 29 -11.02 3.44 19.94
C PRO A 29 -10.00 4.43 19.35
N LEU A 30 -8.75 4.00 19.21
CA LEU A 30 -7.69 4.81 18.62
C LEU A 30 -8.01 5.15 17.16
N CYS A 31 -8.28 4.15 16.32
CA CYS A 31 -8.61 4.36 14.91
C CYS A 31 -9.88 5.21 14.75
N GLY A 32 -10.89 5.01 15.61
CA GLY A 32 -12.06 5.88 15.67
C GLY A 32 -11.69 7.34 15.92
N ALA A 33 -10.80 7.63 16.88
CA ALA A 33 -10.30 8.98 17.11
C ALA A 33 -9.49 9.52 15.93
N LEU A 34 -8.66 8.69 15.30
CA LEU A 34 -7.82 9.06 14.16
C LEU A 34 -8.63 9.33 12.88
N SER A 35 -9.85 8.77 12.75
CA SER A 35 -10.72 8.99 11.59
C SER A 35 -11.12 10.46 11.39
N HIS A 36 -11.06 11.27 12.44
CA HIS A 36 -11.33 12.71 12.37
C HIS A 36 -10.16 13.53 11.81
N LEU A 37 -8.98 12.91 11.68
CA LEU A 37 -7.78 13.56 11.17
C LEU A 37 -7.71 13.43 9.64
N SER A 38 -7.15 14.44 9.00
CA SER A 38 -6.80 14.48 7.58
C SER A 38 -5.32 14.85 7.43
N PRO A 39 -4.41 13.90 7.74
CA PRO A 39 -2.99 14.13 7.60
C PRO A 39 -2.55 14.18 6.14
N LEU A 40 -1.64 15.11 5.81
CA LEU A 40 -0.99 15.09 4.50
C LEU A 40 -0.07 13.87 4.35
N LYS A 41 0.70 13.57 5.41
CA LYS A 41 1.65 12.45 5.49
C LYS A 41 1.29 11.48 6.61
N VAL A 42 1.36 10.19 6.33
CA VAL A 42 1.10 9.13 7.29
C VAL A 42 2.22 8.12 7.29
N ASP A 43 2.69 7.74 8.46
CA ASP A 43 3.71 6.70 8.67
C ASP A 43 3.20 5.73 9.75
N ILE A 44 2.86 4.50 9.35
CA ILE A 44 2.29 3.48 10.23
C ILE A 44 3.17 2.24 10.23
N SER A 45 3.48 1.76 11.43
CA SER A 45 4.05 0.45 11.70
C SER A 45 3.09 -0.32 12.60
N CYS A 46 2.51 -1.41 12.10
CA CYS A 46 1.56 -2.23 12.88
C CYS A 46 1.39 -3.65 12.30
N PRO A 47 0.82 -4.57 13.09
CA PRO A 47 0.33 -5.86 12.55
C PRO A 47 -0.72 -5.65 11.46
N PRO A 48 -0.84 -6.55 10.46
CA PRO A 48 -1.80 -6.43 9.36
C PRO A 48 -3.24 -6.27 9.84
N GLU A 49 -3.63 -6.99 10.89
CA GLU A 49 -4.99 -7.00 11.46
C GLU A 49 -5.37 -5.63 12.02
N SER A 50 -4.38 -4.85 12.47
CA SER A 50 -4.57 -3.52 13.05
C SER A 50 -4.94 -2.46 12.02
N LEU A 51 -4.70 -2.74 10.73
CA LEU A 51 -5.08 -1.83 9.65
C LEU A 51 -6.57 -1.91 9.33
N TYR A 52 -7.24 -3.01 9.69
CA TYR A 52 -8.62 -3.29 9.33
C TYR A 52 -9.59 -3.02 10.49
N TYR A 53 -10.71 -2.36 10.19
CA TYR A 53 -11.87 -2.28 11.06
C TYR A 53 -12.78 -3.51 10.89
N GLN A 54 -13.70 -3.73 11.84
CA GLN A 54 -14.70 -4.81 11.78
C GLN A 54 -15.66 -4.69 10.59
N ASP A 55 -15.88 -3.48 10.08
CA ASP A 55 -16.67 -3.24 8.87
C ASP A 55 -15.86 -3.45 7.57
N GLY A 56 -14.60 -3.87 7.69
CA GLY A 56 -13.68 -4.08 6.58
C GLY A 56 -12.99 -2.81 6.09
N THR A 57 -13.20 -1.66 6.75
CA THR A 57 -12.49 -0.43 6.40
C THR A 57 -11.02 -0.46 6.83
N VAL A 58 -10.20 0.42 6.27
CA VAL A 58 -8.75 0.48 6.40
C VAL A 58 -8.37 1.87 6.91
N THR A 59 -7.58 1.91 7.97
CA THR A 59 -6.74 3.06 8.27
C THR A 59 -5.37 2.85 7.65
N PRO A 60 -4.72 3.89 7.08
CA PRO A 60 -4.98 5.31 7.31
C PRO A 60 -5.58 6.11 6.15
N TYR A 61 -5.98 7.34 6.46
CA TYR A 61 -6.34 8.36 5.48
C TYR A 61 -5.21 9.38 5.34
N GLY A 62 -4.71 9.62 4.13
CA GLY A 62 -3.68 10.63 3.86
C GLY A 62 -3.23 10.64 2.40
N SER A 63 -2.51 11.69 1.99
CA SER A 63 -2.05 11.80 0.59
C SER A 63 -0.76 11.03 0.31
N GLU A 64 0.13 10.99 1.31
CA GLU A 64 1.40 10.25 1.29
C GLU A 64 1.36 9.27 2.46
N ILE A 65 1.36 7.97 2.18
CA ILE A 65 1.14 6.92 3.18
C ILE A 65 2.31 5.96 3.13
N ARG A 66 2.96 5.76 4.29
CA ARG A 66 3.96 4.73 4.54
C ARG A 66 3.36 3.69 5.48
N ILE A 67 3.45 2.42 5.08
CA ILE A 67 2.97 1.28 5.86
C ILE A 67 4.14 0.30 6.01
N CYS A 68 4.47 -0.03 7.25
CA CYS A 68 5.49 -1.01 7.61
C CYS A 68 4.80 -2.19 8.32
N ILE A 69 4.96 -3.39 7.76
CA ILE A 69 4.31 -4.62 8.23
C ILE A 69 5.38 -5.70 8.38
N ALA A 70 5.59 -6.20 9.59
CA ALA A 70 6.58 -7.25 9.83
C ALA A 70 6.07 -8.66 9.42
N GLU A 71 4.76 -8.85 9.46
CA GLU A 71 4.10 -10.13 9.25
C GLU A 71 3.73 -10.37 7.78
N SER A 72 3.30 -11.60 7.47
CA SER A 72 2.84 -11.94 6.12
C SER A 72 1.59 -11.15 5.76
N THR A 73 1.58 -10.55 4.57
CA THR A 73 0.48 -9.67 4.15
C THR A 73 0.26 -9.71 2.64
N ASP A 74 -1.01 -9.74 2.23
CA ASP A 74 -1.40 -9.54 0.84
C ASP A 74 -1.43 -8.05 0.54
N ILE A 75 -0.38 -7.57 -0.14
CA ILE A 75 -0.23 -6.16 -0.48
C ILE A 75 -1.36 -5.68 -1.40
N LEU A 76 -1.84 -6.53 -2.32
CA LEU A 76 -2.87 -6.11 -3.26
C LEU A 76 -4.20 -5.92 -2.58
N GLN A 77 -4.54 -6.79 -1.62
CA GLN A 77 -5.71 -6.60 -0.78
C GLN A 77 -5.62 -5.29 0.02
N LEU A 78 -4.46 -5.03 0.63
CA LEU A 78 -4.22 -3.82 1.42
C LEU A 78 -4.38 -2.57 0.55
N LEU A 79 -3.71 -2.53 -0.61
CA LEU A 79 -3.78 -1.40 -1.52
C LEU A 79 -5.20 -1.20 -2.06
N ALA A 80 -5.90 -2.26 -2.46
CA ALA A 80 -7.26 -2.18 -3.00
C ALA A 80 -8.22 -1.56 -1.98
N LYS A 81 -8.15 -1.98 -0.72
CA LYS A 81 -8.97 -1.39 0.35
C LYS A 81 -8.55 0.05 0.66
N LEU A 82 -7.25 0.33 0.68
CA LEU A 82 -6.72 1.67 0.91
C LEU A 82 -7.22 2.67 -0.15
N VAL A 83 -7.12 2.34 -1.43
CA VAL A 83 -7.58 3.25 -2.51
C VAL A 83 -9.10 3.38 -2.55
N GLN A 84 -9.83 2.35 -2.13
CA GLN A 84 -11.30 2.40 -2.03
C GLN A 84 -11.76 3.41 -0.96
N GLN A 85 -10.98 3.59 0.11
CA GLN A 85 -11.41 4.35 1.29
C GLN A 85 -10.64 5.67 1.47
N CYS A 86 -9.47 5.80 0.85
CA CYS A 86 -8.67 7.01 0.85
C CYS A 86 -8.56 7.59 -0.57
N SER A 87 -9.58 8.38 -0.96
CA SER A 87 -9.65 9.02 -2.28
C SER A 87 -8.53 10.04 -2.55
N ILE A 88 -7.85 10.50 -1.50
CA ILE A 88 -6.74 11.45 -1.59
C ILE A 88 -5.37 10.78 -1.65
N ALA A 89 -5.27 9.46 -1.49
CA ALA A 89 -4.01 8.74 -1.55
C ALA A 89 -3.35 8.91 -2.93
N ARG A 90 -2.16 9.51 -2.96
CA ARG A 90 -1.37 9.74 -4.17
C ARG A 90 -0.06 8.97 -4.13
N SER A 91 0.55 8.88 -2.96
CA SER A 91 1.83 8.19 -2.76
C SER A 91 1.65 7.11 -1.71
N VAL A 92 1.97 5.88 -2.06
CA VAL A 92 1.97 4.77 -1.10
C VAL A 92 3.33 4.10 -1.09
N TYR A 93 3.88 3.95 0.10
CA TYR A 93 5.12 3.23 0.38
C TYR A 93 4.79 2.05 1.28
N ILE A 94 5.21 0.85 0.87
CA ILE A 94 5.00 -0.38 1.63
C ILE A 94 6.35 -1.01 1.91
N GLU A 95 6.56 -1.35 3.17
CA GLU A 95 7.69 -2.13 3.65
C GLU A 95 7.17 -3.37 4.34
N ALA A 96 7.34 -4.54 3.70
CA ALA A 96 6.74 -5.77 4.17
C ALA A 96 7.55 -7.01 3.74
N PRO A 97 8.52 -7.48 4.55
CA PRO A 97 9.43 -8.59 4.20
C PRO A 97 8.73 -9.87 3.76
N ALA A 98 7.66 -10.23 4.44
CA ALA A 98 6.88 -11.45 4.18
C ALA A 98 5.67 -11.20 3.26
N SER A 99 5.66 -10.10 2.48
CA SER A 99 4.53 -9.77 1.62
C SER A 99 4.40 -10.67 0.39
N TYR A 100 3.19 -10.81 -0.12
CA TYR A 100 2.90 -11.46 -1.39
C TYR A 100 1.79 -10.72 -2.15
N PHE A 101 1.63 -11.05 -3.43
CA PHE A 101 0.45 -10.67 -4.22
C PHE A 101 -0.42 -11.91 -4.40
N SER A 102 -1.64 -11.93 -3.86
CA SER A 102 -2.51 -13.08 -4.12
C SER A 102 -2.95 -13.12 -5.58
N THR A 103 -3.02 -14.34 -6.13
CA THR A 103 -3.47 -14.58 -7.50
C THR A 103 -4.89 -14.09 -7.73
N TYR A 104 -5.74 -14.16 -6.70
CA TYR A 104 -7.11 -13.65 -6.73
C TYR A 104 -7.17 -12.16 -7.13
N TYR A 105 -6.40 -11.29 -6.47
CA TYR A 105 -6.40 -9.86 -6.82
C TYR A 105 -5.61 -9.56 -8.10
N LEU A 106 -4.65 -10.40 -8.48
CA LEU A 106 -3.96 -10.26 -9.77
C LEU A 106 -4.90 -10.55 -10.95
N GLU A 107 -5.80 -11.51 -10.82
CA GLU A 107 -6.67 -11.94 -11.92
C GLU A 107 -8.01 -11.19 -11.97
N LEU A 108 -8.56 -10.84 -10.80
CA LEU A 108 -9.89 -10.22 -10.69
C LEU A 108 -9.82 -8.76 -10.23
N GLY A 109 -8.61 -8.21 -10.11
CA GLY A 109 -8.39 -6.85 -9.66
C GLY A 109 -9.06 -5.82 -10.56
N ASN A 110 -9.89 -4.95 -9.97
CA ASN A 110 -10.33 -3.74 -10.67
C ASN A 110 -9.19 -2.72 -10.67
N TRP A 111 -8.26 -2.83 -11.61
CA TRP A 111 -7.07 -1.97 -11.68
C TRP A 111 -7.39 -0.48 -11.78
N LYS A 112 -8.56 -0.11 -12.29
CA LYS A 112 -9.03 1.28 -12.33
C LYS A 112 -9.23 1.90 -10.94
N SER A 113 -9.46 1.08 -9.90
CA SER A 113 -9.58 1.58 -8.52
C SER A 113 -8.29 2.22 -8.02
N PHE A 114 -7.15 1.84 -8.59
CA PHE A 114 -5.84 2.37 -8.23
C PHE A 114 -5.51 3.70 -8.96
N SER A 115 -6.41 4.20 -9.82
CA SER A 115 -6.21 5.45 -10.57
C SER A 115 -5.93 6.71 -9.73
N PRO A 116 -6.28 6.81 -8.44
CA PRO A 116 -5.84 7.93 -7.61
C PRO A 116 -4.32 7.95 -7.38
N LEU A 117 -3.68 6.78 -7.39
CA LEU A 117 -2.26 6.63 -7.09
C LEU A 117 -1.39 7.21 -8.20
N ARG A 118 -0.31 7.87 -7.78
CA ARG A 118 0.71 8.50 -8.61
C ARG A 118 2.08 7.87 -8.39
N TYR A 119 2.37 7.49 -7.14
CA TYR A 119 3.64 6.90 -6.75
C TYR A 119 3.39 5.68 -5.89
N LEU A 120 3.99 4.56 -6.27
CA LEU A 120 3.94 3.33 -5.49
C LEU A 120 5.37 2.83 -5.28
N ARG A 121 5.75 2.61 -4.04
CA ARG A 121 7.08 2.10 -3.67
C ARG A 121 6.94 0.87 -2.79
N PHE A 122 7.67 -0.17 -3.16
CA PHE A 122 7.86 -1.39 -2.41
C PHE A 122 9.29 -1.45 -1.90
N HIS A 123 9.47 -1.55 -0.60
CA HIS A 123 10.77 -1.66 0.02
C HIS A 123 10.88 -2.96 0.81
N ASN A 124 11.98 -3.70 0.62
CA ASN A 124 12.23 -4.92 1.37
C ASN A 124 11.03 -5.89 1.29
N CYS A 125 10.38 -5.98 0.12
CA CYS A 125 9.22 -6.85 -0.12
C CYS A 125 9.71 -8.20 -0.67
N ASP A 126 10.44 -8.93 0.17
CA ASP A 126 11.18 -10.12 -0.26
C ASP A 126 10.28 -11.28 -0.66
N GLY A 127 9.05 -11.38 -0.14
CA GLY A 127 8.14 -12.45 -0.53
C GLY A 127 7.55 -12.33 -1.95
N LEU A 128 7.80 -11.21 -2.66
CA LEU A 128 7.34 -11.03 -4.04
C LEU A 128 8.19 -11.83 -5.03
N THR A 129 7.52 -12.49 -5.98
CA THR A 129 8.17 -13.15 -7.11
C THR A 129 8.18 -12.25 -8.35
N GLU A 130 9.13 -12.48 -9.25
CA GLU A 130 9.19 -11.78 -10.54
C GLU A 130 7.91 -11.95 -11.36
N GLU A 131 7.30 -13.14 -11.34
CA GLU A 131 6.01 -13.39 -12.01
C GLU A 131 4.89 -12.49 -11.45
N GLN A 132 4.79 -12.39 -10.13
CA GLN A 132 3.80 -11.53 -9.46
C GLN A 132 4.03 -10.06 -9.81
N VAL A 133 5.28 -9.61 -9.78
CA VAL A 133 5.67 -8.24 -10.13
C VAL A 133 5.37 -7.92 -11.59
N ASN A 134 5.66 -8.85 -12.50
CA ASN A 134 5.37 -8.69 -13.92
C ASN A 134 3.87 -8.54 -14.15
N ARG A 135 3.06 -9.47 -13.64
CA ARG A 135 1.59 -9.41 -13.79
C ARG A 135 1.02 -8.10 -13.22
N PHE A 136 1.47 -7.72 -12.03
CA PHE A 136 1.06 -6.47 -11.40
C PHE A 136 1.42 -5.24 -12.25
N ALA A 137 2.68 -5.15 -12.70
CA ALA A 137 3.16 -4.03 -13.49
C ALA A 137 2.45 -3.91 -14.84
N MET A 138 2.24 -5.02 -15.56
CA MET A 138 1.52 -5.02 -16.84
C MET A 138 0.07 -4.56 -16.66
N SER A 139 -0.62 -5.08 -15.65
CA SER A 139 -2.00 -4.71 -15.36
C SER A 139 -2.16 -3.23 -14.98
N LEU A 140 -1.15 -2.66 -14.31
CA LEU A 140 -1.20 -1.30 -13.80
C LEU A 140 -0.77 -0.25 -14.85
N LEU A 141 0.08 -0.62 -15.82
CA LEU A 141 0.77 0.34 -16.69
C LEU A 141 0.61 0.09 -18.20
N VAL A 142 0.22 -1.10 -18.64
CA VAL A 142 0.14 -1.47 -20.06
C VAL A 142 -1.30 -1.66 -20.52
N ASP A 143 -2.13 -2.38 -19.75
CA ASP A 143 -3.45 -2.87 -20.18
C ASP A 143 -4.58 -1.80 -20.17
N GLU A 144 -4.31 -0.59 -20.66
CA GLU A 144 -5.30 0.48 -20.90
C GLU A 144 -6.10 0.95 -19.68
N ALA A 145 -5.70 0.58 -18.47
CA ALA A 145 -6.16 1.32 -17.31
C ALA A 145 -5.55 2.73 -17.49
N ASP A 146 -6.40 3.77 -17.64
CA ASP A 146 -6.05 5.21 -17.67
C ASP A 146 -5.38 5.61 -16.34
N MET A 147 -4.26 4.96 -16.08
CA MET A 147 -3.63 4.87 -14.81
C MET A 147 -2.65 6.00 -14.75
N ASN A 148 -2.95 6.78 -13.76
CA ASN A 148 -2.35 8.04 -13.46
C ASN A 148 -1.02 7.85 -12.71
N LEU A 149 -0.55 6.60 -12.61
CA LEU A 149 0.70 6.21 -11.99
C LEU A 149 1.88 6.75 -12.80
N GLN A 150 2.71 7.51 -12.11
CA GLN A 150 3.92 8.13 -12.63
C GLN A 150 5.17 7.35 -12.25
N SER A 151 5.15 6.66 -11.11
CA SER A 151 6.29 5.89 -10.63
C SER A 151 5.85 4.61 -9.94
N LEU A 152 6.47 3.51 -10.34
CA LEU A 152 6.46 2.22 -9.65
C LEU A 152 7.91 1.91 -9.25
N GLU A 153 8.17 1.74 -7.97
CA GLU A 153 9.53 1.61 -7.45
C GLU A 153 9.70 0.36 -6.58
N PHE A 154 10.76 -0.41 -6.83
CA PHE A 154 11.16 -1.57 -6.02
C PHE A 154 12.56 -1.35 -5.45
N THR A 155 12.69 -1.34 -4.12
CA THR A 155 13.95 -1.08 -3.43
C THR A 155 14.28 -2.20 -2.46
N SER A 156 15.47 -2.78 -2.58
CA SER A 156 15.97 -3.81 -1.65
C SER A 156 15.08 -5.07 -1.56
N CYS A 157 14.36 -5.43 -2.62
CA CYS A 157 13.58 -6.67 -2.69
C CYS A 157 14.47 -7.83 -3.17
N ARG A 158 14.83 -8.76 -2.28
CA ARG A 158 15.87 -9.78 -2.53
C ARG A 158 15.52 -10.80 -3.61
N ASN A 159 14.25 -11.14 -3.76
CA ASN A 159 13.79 -12.15 -4.72
C ASN A 159 13.44 -11.58 -6.11
N ILE A 160 13.74 -10.30 -6.34
CA ILE A 160 13.58 -9.65 -7.63
C ILE A 160 14.98 -9.37 -8.19
N SER A 161 15.32 -9.98 -9.32
CA SER A 161 16.60 -9.74 -9.96
C SER A 161 16.62 -8.39 -10.70
N GLU A 162 17.82 -7.83 -10.85
CA GLU A 162 18.02 -6.60 -11.61
C GLU A 162 17.82 -6.82 -13.12
N ASP A 163 18.23 -7.99 -13.63
CA ASP A 163 18.00 -8.37 -15.03
C ASP A 163 16.50 -8.42 -15.36
N PHE A 164 15.68 -8.95 -14.44
CA PHE A 164 14.23 -8.89 -14.58
C PHE A 164 13.70 -7.45 -14.61
N LEU A 165 14.17 -6.59 -13.71
CA LEU A 165 13.72 -5.18 -13.65
C LEU A 165 14.14 -4.39 -14.88
N LEU A 166 15.33 -4.67 -15.44
CA LEU A 166 15.77 -4.09 -16.72
C LEU A 166 14.83 -4.48 -17.86
N ASN A 167 14.55 -5.78 -18.02
CA ASN A 167 13.64 -6.29 -19.04
C ASN A 167 12.22 -5.73 -18.86
N LEU A 168 11.74 -5.63 -17.63
CA LEU A 168 10.44 -5.02 -17.33
C LEU A 168 10.45 -3.52 -17.69
N GLY A 169 11.54 -2.81 -17.39
CA GLY A 169 11.74 -1.40 -17.72
C GLY A 169 11.69 -1.11 -19.22
N ASP A 170 12.17 -2.03 -20.07
CA ASP A 170 12.05 -1.91 -21.53
C ASP A 170 10.59 -1.94 -22.00
N VAL A 171 9.69 -2.58 -21.23
CA VAL A 171 8.26 -2.67 -21.55
C VAL A 171 7.48 -1.48 -21.00
N ILE A 172 7.65 -1.14 -19.72
CA ILE A 172 6.84 -0.10 -19.04
C ILE A 172 7.51 1.29 -19.01
N GLY A 173 8.71 1.40 -19.55
CA GLY A 173 9.47 2.63 -19.70
C GLY A 173 9.95 3.25 -18.39
N GLY A 174 10.24 4.56 -18.43
CA GLY A 174 10.83 5.32 -17.31
C GLY A 174 9.94 5.50 -16.07
N LYS A 175 8.77 4.86 -16.03
CA LYS A 175 7.92 4.81 -14.82
C LYS A 175 8.44 3.81 -13.80
N LEU A 176 9.21 2.80 -14.23
CA LEU A 176 9.84 1.84 -13.33
C LEU A 176 11.13 2.43 -12.75
N LYS A 177 11.31 2.28 -11.43
CA LYS A 177 12.54 2.62 -10.72
C LYS A 177 12.94 1.48 -9.80
N TRP A 178 14.24 1.30 -9.60
CA TRP A 178 14.72 0.34 -8.64
C TRP A 178 16.08 0.70 -8.07
N SER A 179 16.37 0.15 -6.89
CA SER A 179 17.69 0.19 -6.27
C SER A 179 17.88 -1.00 -5.34
N ARG A 180 19.13 -1.39 -5.12
CA ARG A 180 19.49 -2.44 -4.16
C ARG A 180 19.43 -1.93 -2.73
#